data_AF-A0A9P7X1C3-F1
#
_entry.id   AF-A0A9P7X1C3-F1
#
_cell.length_a   1.000
_cell.length_b   1.000
_cell.length_c   1.000
_cell.angle_alpha   90.00
_cell.angle_beta   90.00
_cell.angle_gamma   90.00
#
_symmetry.space_group_name_H-M   'P 1'
#
loop_
_entity.id
_entity.type
_entity.pdbx_description
1 polymer ?
#
loop_
_entity_poly.entity_id
_entity_poly.type
_entity_poly.pdbx_seq_one_letter_code
_entity_poly.pdbx_strand_id
1 'polypeptide(L)'
;MPDGLDATPEYDVFSQYGRLIIEEGIRKDEARRAPHDQLFSLQETKLQEPSKDRTEFVPLPAPKPGQLQVGILGAGAGGLYTAMILQRLSIPFEILEAQDRTGGRLYTHHFIAKDKDGKPLPHQPKHDYYDVGAMRFPKTNIMKRLFHLFDHLDLTTENKKLIDYYFVCDEAFKMYNGIRKYVKDVKAHSTDPDKVDPFGFAIDHGGDVNDDFIYPGYSSLYNDAIKPFTTALTNDTKPNAKPAGAGWRKLMRFDQFSTRSYMSQCLKYDMNAINWMETMSYSTGWYDQSLAETVLEDMVLS
;
A
#
# COMPACT_ATOMS: atom_id res chain seq x y z
N MET A 1 20.80 -14.55 26.97
CA MET A 1 22.11 -13.87 26.81
C MET A 1 23.09 -14.93 26.36
N PRO A 2 23.90 -14.72 25.31
CA PRO A 2 24.22 -13.47 24.58
C PRO A 2 23.51 -13.45 23.21
N ASP A 3 23.50 -12.45 22.33
CA ASP A 3 23.81 -11.02 22.27
C ASP A 3 22.93 -10.55 21.07
N GLY A 4 22.14 -9.48 21.15
CA GLY A 4 22.70 -8.14 20.98
C GLY A 4 23.02 -7.79 19.51
N LEU A 5 22.18 -8.17 18.53
CA LEU A 5 22.26 -7.58 17.19
C LEU A 5 21.47 -6.27 17.16
N ASP A 6 22.18 -5.23 17.55
CA ASP A 6 21.87 -3.83 17.29
C ASP A 6 21.96 -3.61 15.76
N ALA A 7 20.86 -3.90 15.05
CA ALA A 7 20.74 -3.57 13.64
C ALA A 7 20.58 -2.05 13.53
N THR A 8 21.71 -1.36 13.43
CA THR A 8 21.74 -0.02 12.83
C THR A 8 21.00 -0.10 11.48
N PRO A 9 20.05 0.81 11.18
CA PRO A 9 19.41 0.78 9.87
C PRO A 9 20.52 1.01 8.85
N GLU A 10 20.76 0.00 8.01
CA GLU A 10 21.69 0.07 6.89
C GLU A 10 21.16 1.17 5.96
N TYR A 11 21.69 2.39 6.15
CA TYR A 11 21.42 3.50 5.27
C TYR A 11 22.04 3.14 3.93
N ASP A 12 21.20 2.81 2.96
CA ASP A 12 21.61 2.70 1.57
C ASP A 12 22.30 4.02 1.19
N VAL A 13 23.55 3.97 0.73
CA VAL A 13 24.35 5.16 0.40
C VAL A 13 23.67 5.98 -0.70
N PHE A 14 22.77 5.35 -1.47
CA PHE A 14 21.96 5.99 -2.50
C PHE A 14 20.65 6.60 -1.96
N SER A 15 20.31 6.42 -0.68
CA SER A 15 19.08 6.95 -0.05
C SER A 15 19.06 8.48 0.19
N GLN A 16 19.91 9.21 -0.53
CA GLN A 16 19.96 10.66 -0.60
C GLN A 16 20.21 11.15 -2.03
N TYR A 17 20.32 10.25 -3.01
CA TYR A 17 20.82 10.56 -4.33
C TYR A 17 19.89 11.51 -5.08
N GLY A 18 18.56 11.32 -4.95
CA GLY A 18 17.62 12.25 -5.57
C GLY A 18 17.75 13.66 -4.99
N ARG A 19 18.07 13.80 -3.70
CA ARG A 19 18.37 15.11 -3.09
C ARG A 19 19.67 15.71 -3.61
N LEU A 20 20.69 14.88 -3.79
CA LEU A 20 21.99 15.30 -4.31
C LEU A 20 21.91 15.77 -5.78
N ILE A 21 21.16 15.08 -6.65
CA ILE A 21 20.90 15.54 -8.03
C ILE A 21 20.30 16.95 -8.02
N ILE A 22 19.32 17.20 -7.14
CA ILE A 22 18.69 18.52 -7.00
C ILE A 22 19.70 19.55 -6.49
N GLU A 23 20.47 19.23 -5.45
CA GLU A 23 21.48 20.14 -4.88
C GLU A 23 22.58 20.50 -5.90
N GLU A 24 22.93 19.57 -6.80
CA GLU A 24 23.84 19.82 -7.91
C GLU A 24 23.18 20.60 -9.07
N GLY A 25 21.91 20.35 -9.35
CA GLY A 25 21.11 21.07 -10.35
C GLY A 25 20.79 22.52 -9.95
N ILE A 26 20.38 22.74 -8.69
CA ILE A 26 20.10 24.07 -8.12
C ILE A 26 21.38 24.92 -8.11
N ARG A 27 22.55 24.34 -7.78
CA ARG A 27 23.84 25.05 -7.87
C ARG A 27 24.18 25.52 -9.29
N LYS A 28 23.68 24.86 -10.33
CA LYS A 28 23.84 25.27 -11.74
C LYS A 28 22.79 26.32 -12.16
N ASP A 29 21.59 26.29 -11.58
CA ASP A 29 20.47 27.20 -11.91
C ASP A 29 20.38 28.48 -11.04
N GLU A 30 21.06 28.55 -9.90
CA GLU A 30 21.14 29.75 -9.04
C GLU A 30 21.81 30.95 -9.73
N ALA A 31 22.48 30.75 -10.88
CA ALA A 31 22.95 31.83 -11.75
C ALA A 31 21.82 32.49 -12.57
N ARG A 32 20.59 31.96 -12.55
CA ARG A 32 19.45 32.43 -13.35
C ARG A 32 18.11 32.19 -12.65
N ARG A 33 17.75 32.95 -11.60
CA ARG A 33 16.34 33.33 -11.37
C ARG A 33 16.14 34.37 -10.27
N ALA A 34 15.19 35.27 -10.55
CA ALA A 34 14.59 36.24 -9.64
C ALA A 34 13.50 35.57 -8.74
N PRO A 35 13.03 36.23 -7.66
CA PRO A 35 12.22 35.59 -6.63
C PRO A 35 10.77 35.34 -7.07
N HIS A 36 10.30 34.11 -6.84
CA HIS A 36 8.93 33.66 -7.12
C HIS A 36 8.08 33.69 -5.83
N ASP A 37 7.71 34.89 -5.39
CA ASP A 37 6.67 35.09 -4.37
C ASP A 37 5.45 35.71 -5.07
N GLN A 38 4.52 34.88 -5.54
CA GLN A 38 3.11 35.19 -5.82
C GLN A 38 2.54 34.09 -6.71
N LEU A 39 2.05 33.00 -6.12
CA LEU A 39 1.07 32.14 -6.79
C LEU A 39 0.12 31.61 -5.71
N PHE A 40 -1.17 31.68 -6.02
CA PHE A 40 -2.34 31.19 -5.26
C PHE A 40 -2.99 32.18 -4.28
N SER A 41 -3.87 33.04 -4.82
CA SER A 41 -5.10 33.40 -4.10
C SER A 41 -6.17 32.36 -4.48
N LEU A 42 -6.64 31.61 -3.49
CA LEU A 42 -7.75 30.67 -3.67
C LEU A 42 -9.06 31.45 -3.55
N GLN A 43 -9.82 31.52 -4.64
CA GLN A 43 -11.22 31.93 -4.57
C GLN A 43 -12.05 30.77 -4.04
N GLU A 44 -12.64 30.94 -2.87
CA GLU A 44 -13.58 29.99 -2.28
C GLU A 44 -14.82 29.85 -3.18
N THR A 45 -14.96 28.69 -3.82
CA THR A 45 -16.18 28.34 -4.55
C THR A 45 -17.13 27.63 -3.59
N LYS A 46 -18.26 28.25 -3.27
CA LYS A 46 -19.29 27.66 -2.39
C LYS A 46 -19.84 26.38 -3.01
N LEU A 47 -19.68 25.26 -2.30
CA LEU A 47 -20.34 23.98 -2.59
C LEU A 47 -21.87 24.16 -2.50
N GLN A 48 -22.57 23.77 -3.58
CA GLN A 48 -24.03 23.69 -3.59
C GLN A 48 -24.52 22.51 -2.75
N GLU A 49 -25.55 22.74 -1.95
CA GLU A 49 -26.17 21.68 -1.15
C GLU A 49 -26.90 20.65 -2.03
N PRO A 50 -26.83 19.35 -1.70
CA PRO A 50 -27.48 18.30 -2.48
C PRO A 50 -29.01 18.36 -2.38
N SER A 51 -29.68 17.95 -3.46
CA SER A 51 -31.13 18.04 -3.67
C SER A 51 -31.97 17.18 -2.71
N LYS A 52 -33.18 17.67 -2.40
CA LYS A 52 -34.13 17.16 -1.39
C LYS A 52 -34.89 15.86 -1.72
N ASP A 53 -34.48 15.07 -2.70
CA ASP A 53 -35.12 13.76 -2.95
C ASP A 53 -34.57 12.70 -1.99
N ARG A 54 -35.04 12.76 -0.74
CA ARG A 54 -34.86 11.68 0.24
C ARG A 54 -36.04 10.72 0.10
N THR A 55 -35.74 9.47 -0.19
CA THR A 55 -36.62 8.33 0.10
C THR A 55 -37.13 8.46 1.54
N GLU A 56 -38.46 8.40 1.71
CA GLU A 56 -39.09 8.53 3.03
C GLU A 56 -38.54 7.44 3.97
N PHE A 57 -37.81 7.88 4.99
CA PHE A 57 -37.29 7.02 6.03
C PHE A 57 -38.48 6.57 6.89
N VAL A 58 -38.91 5.32 6.74
CA VAL A 58 -39.91 4.72 7.65
C VAL A 58 -39.23 4.58 9.02
N PRO A 59 -39.69 5.28 10.07
CA PRO A 59 -39.06 5.19 11.39
C PRO A 59 -39.28 3.79 11.95
N LEU A 60 -38.19 3.10 12.28
CA LEU A 60 -38.28 1.89 13.09
C LEU A 60 -38.83 2.27 14.48
N PRO A 61 -39.70 1.44 15.09
CA PRO A 61 -40.20 1.70 16.43
C PRO A 61 -39.03 1.84 17.41
N ALA A 62 -39.12 2.85 18.29
CA ALA A 62 -38.09 3.12 19.28
C ALA A 62 -37.84 1.87 20.15
N PRO A 63 -36.59 1.46 20.37
CA PRO A 63 -36.29 0.32 21.22
C PRO A 63 -36.82 0.57 22.64
N LYS A 64 -37.30 -0.49 23.30
CA LYS A 64 -37.74 -0.43 24.69
C LYS A 64 -36.59 0.08 25.58
N PRO A 65 -36.85 0.96 26.56
CA PRO A 65 -35.83 1.39 27.52
C PRO A 65 -35.19 0.17 28.21
N GLY A 66 -33.87 0.00 28.07
CA GLY A 66 -33.11 -1.13 28.62
C GLY A 66 -32.71 -2.22 27.62
N GLN A 67 -33.14 -2.15 26.35
CA GLN A 67 -32.69 -3.03 25.25
C GLN A 67 -32.03 -2.21 24.15
N LEU A 68 -30.90 -1.58 24.43
CA LEU A 68 -30.07 -1.01 23.37
C LEU A 68 -29.39 -2.16 22.63
N GLN A 69 -29.96 -2.54 21.49
CA GLN A 69 -29.38 -3.51 20.56
C GLN A 69 -28.50 -2.78 19.55
N VAL A 70 -27.29 -3.28 19.33
CA VAL A 70 -26.36 -2.71 18.34
C VAL A 70 -26.72 -3.24 16.95
N GLY A 71 -27.00 -2.35 16.01
CA GLY A 71 -27.12 -2.72 14.59
C GLY A 71 -25.76 -2.67 13.89
N ILE A 72 -25.36 -3.75 13.23
CA ILE A 72 -24.15 -3.84 12.40
C ILE A 72 -24.59 -3.94 10.94
N LEU A 73 -24.17 -2.99 10.10
CA LEU A 73 -24.42 -3.02 8.66
C LEU A 73 -23.21 -3.66 7.95
N GLY A 74 -23.43 -4.82 7.35
CA GLY A 74 -22.44 -5.61 6.62
C GLY A 74 -21.80 -6.71 7.46
N ALA A 75 -21.84 -7.94 6.95
CA ALA A 75 -21.18 -9.13 7.46
C ALA A 75 -19.82 -9.38 6.79
N GLY A 76 -19.09 -8.31 6.47
CA GLY A 76 -17.67 -8.37 6.09
C GLY A 76 -16.76 -8.58 7.31
N ALA A 77 -15.45 -8.67 7.09
CA ALA A 77 -14.46 -8.90 8.16
C ALA A 77 -14.61 -7.92 9.35
N GLY A 78 -14.83 -6.63 9.08
CA GLY A 78 -15.04 -5.62 10.13
C GLY A 78 -16.30 -5.85 10.96
N GLY A 79 -17.45 -6.09 10.31
CA GLY A 79 -18.72 -6.34 10.99
C GLY A 79 -18.70 -7.64 11.80
N LEU A 80 -18.14 -8.71 11.23
CA LEU A 80 -17.98 -10.00 11.93
C LEU A 80 -17.04 -9.88 13.14
N TYR A 81 -15.94 -9.14 13.02
CA TYR A 81 -15.03 -8.92 14.15
C TYR A 81 -15.66 -8.06 15.24
N THR A 82 -16.44 -7.03 14.88
CA THR A 82 -17.25 -6.26 15.85
C THR A 82 -18.26 -7.15 16.57
N ALA A 83 -19.00 -7.97 15.83
CA ALA A 83 -19.94 -8.93 16.40
C ALA A 83 -19.27 -9.91 17.38
N MET A 84 -18.10 -10.43 17.04
CA MET A 84 -17.31 -11.30 17.92
C MET A 84 -16.94 -10.61 19.25
N ILE A 85 -16.58 -9.32 19.22
CA ILE A 85 -16.30 -8.53 20.43
C ILE A 85 -17.57 -8.32 21.25
N LEU A 86 -18.67 -7.90 20.64
CA LEU A 86 -19.94 -7.66 21.33
C LEU A 86 -20.48 -8.95 21.96
N GLN A 87 -20.39 -10.08 21.24
CA GLN A 87 -20.77 -11.39 21.76
C GLN A 87 -19.97 -11.75 23.01
N ARG A 88 -18.66 -11.51 23.00
CA ARG A 88 -17.79 -11.78 24.17
C ARG A 88 -18.09 -10.89 25.37
N LEU A 89 -18.61 -9.69 25.13
CA LEU A 89 -19.04 -8.75 26.18
C LEU A 89 -20.51 -8.94 26.58
N SER A 90 -21.21 -9.94 26.03
CA SER A 90 -22.64 -10.18 26.25
C SER A 90 -23.53 -8.98 25.89
N ILE A 91 -23.13 -8.19 24.88
CA ILE A 91 -23.90 -7.06 24.36
C ILE A 91 -24.75 -7.56 23.18
N PRO A 92 -26.08 -7.35 23.18
CA PRO A 92 -26.94 -7.80 22.10
C PRO A 92 -26.71 -7.00 20.81
N PHE A 93 -26.68 -7.69 19.68
CA PHE A 93 -26.52 -7.09 18.36
C PHE A 93 -27.33 -7.81 17.29
N GLU A 94 -27.48 -7.15 16.14
CA GLU A 94 -28.02 -7.73 14.91
C GLU A 94 -27.11 -7.34 13.74
N ILE A 95 -26.87 -8.26 12.81
CA ILE A 95 -26.08 -8.00 11.59
C ILE A 95 -27.03 -8.03 10.39
N LEU A 96 -27.03 -6.95 9.62
CA LEU A 96 -27.75 -6.86 8.36
C LEU A 96 -26.72 -6.91 7.22
N GLU A 97 -26.75 -7.97 6.42
CA GLU A 97 -25.93 -8.12 5.22
C GLU A 97 -26.81 -7.98 3.97
N ALA A 98 -26.32 -7.23 2.98
CA ALA A 98 -27.07 -6.96 1.76
C ALA A 98 -27.00 -8.14 0.77
N GLN A 99 -25.94 -8.95 0.83
CA GLN A 99 -25.74 -10.10 -0.05
C GLN A 99 -26.15 -11.43 0.60
N ASP A 100 -26.39 -12.44 -0.23
CA ASP A 100 -26.61 -13.82 0.23
C ASP A 100 -25.33 -14.53 0.72
N ARG A 101 -24.23 -13.78 0.89
CA ARG A 101 -22.92 -14.31 1.28
C ARG A 101 -22.26 -13.38 2.30
N THR A 102 -21.66 -13.97 3.32
CA THR A 102 -20.83 -13.26 4.31
C THR A 102 -19.36 -13.20 3.91
N GLY A 103 -18.59 -12.33 4.56
CA GLY A 103 -17.15 -12.18 4.36
C GLY A 103 -16.75 -10.96 3.50
N GLY A 104 -17.66 -10.44 2.67
CA GLY A 104 -17.41 -9.25 1.84
C GLY A 104 -16.19 -9.43 0.94
N ARG A 105 -15.17 -8.58 1.10
CA ARG A 105 -13.90 -8.66 0.36
C ARG A 105 -12.97 -9.81 0.79
N LEU A 106 -13.36 -10.61 1.78
CA LEU A 106 -12.79 -11.94 1.98
C LEU A 106 -13.63 -12.91 1.16
N TYR A 107 -13.09 -13.31 0.00
CA TYR A 107 -13.82 -14.17 -0.93
C TYR A 107 -12.87 -15.08 -1.70
N THR A 108 -13.08 -16.39 -1.53
CA THR A 108 -12.40 -17.44 -2.26
C THR A 108 -13.34 -17.99 -3.33
N HIS A 109 -12.90 -17.96 -4.60
CA HIS A 109 -13.59 -18.61 -5.70
C HIS A 109 -13.07 -20.04 -5.85
N HIS A 110 -13.97 -21.02 -5.69
CA HIS A 110 -13.67 -22.43 -5.92
C HIS A 110 -14.17 -22.84 -7.30
N PHE A 111 -13.28 -23.43 -8.10
CA PHE A 111 -13.67 -23.98 -9.38
C PHE A 111 -14.38 -25.33 -9.18
N ILE A 112 -15.31 -25.62 -10.08
CA ILE A 112 -16.00 -26.91 -10.13
C ILE A 112 -15.38 -27.70 -11.27
N ALA A 113 -14.52 -28.65 -10.94
CA ALA A 113 -13.93 -29.55 -11.90
C ALA A 113 -15.03 -30.44 -12.48
N LYS A 114 -15.05 -30.55 -13.81
CA LYS A 114 -16.03 -31.31 -14.58
C LYS A 114 -15.34 -32.39 -15.40
N ASP A 115 -16.03 -33.50 -15.63
CA ASP A 115 -15.63 -34.51 -16.59
C ASP A 115 -15.80 -34.02 -18.05
N LYS A 116 -15.41 -34.86 -19.00
CA LYS A 116 -15.50 -34.60 -20.45
C LYS A 116 -16.93 -34.32 -20.94
N ASP A 117 -17.95 -34.76 -20.19
CA ASP A 117 -19.37 -34.61 -20.53
C ASP A 117 -19.99 -33.41 -19.77
N GLY A 118 -19.17 -32.62 -19.06
CA GLY A 118 -19.56 -31.42 -18.34
C GLY A 118 -20.18 -31.67 -16.97
N LYS A 119 -20.14 -32.91 -16.45
CA LYS A 119 -20.67 -33.25 -15.12
C LYS A 119 -19.62 -33.01 -14.04
N PRO A 120 -19.98 -32.49 -12.85
CA PRO A 120 -19.03 -32.33 -11.76
C PRO A 120 -18.33 -33.64 -11.42
N LEU A 121 -17.00 -33.59 -11.23
CA LEU A 121 -16.23 -34.74 -10.78
C LEU A 121 -16.72 -35.22 -9.39
N PRO A 122 -16.72 -36.54 -9.13
CA PRO A 122 -17.10 -37.09 -7.82
C PRO A 122 -16.25 -36.54 -6.66
N HIS A 123 -15.01 -36.19 -6.95
CA HIS A 123 -14.07 -35.56 -6.02
C HIS A 123 -13.51 -34.30 -6.64
N GLN A 124 -13.75 -33.16 -5.99
CA GLN A 124 -13.24 -31.87 -6.41
C GLN A 124 -11.76 -31.75 -6.02
N PRO A 125 -10.88 -31.19 -6.87
CA PRO A 125 -9.49 -31.00 -6.51
C PRO A 125 -9.37 -30.01 -5.34
N LYS A 126 -8.57 -30.36 -4.34
CA LYS A 126 -8.44 -29.58 -3.09
C LYS A 126 -7.94 -28.15 -3.30
N HIS A 127 -7.06 -27.93 -4.28
CA HIS A 127 -6.37 -26.65 -4.49
C HIS A 127 -6.87 -25.91 -5.74
N ASP A 128 -8.02 -26.30 -6.28
CA ASP A 128 -8.61 -25.66 -7.46
C ASP A 128 -9.48 -24.46 -7.05
N TYR A 129 -8.81 -23.43 -6.54
CA TYR A 129 -9.42 -22.18 -6.10
C TYR A 129 -8.43 -21.03 -6.23
N TYR A 130 -8.95 -19.81 -6.19
CA TYR A 130 -8.14 -18.62 -5.95
C TYR A 130 -8.91 -17.62 -5.08
N ASP A 131 -8.18 -16.79 -4.35
CA ASP A 131 -8.78 -15.70 -3.59
C ASP A 131 -9.03 -14.50 -4.51
N VAL A 132 -10.30 -14.10 -4.62
CA VAL A 132 -10.73 -12.90 -5.34
C VAL A 132 -10.34 -11.64 -4.57
N GLY A 133 -10.27 -11.75 -3.24
CA GLY A 133 -9.96 -10.66 -2.33
C GLY A 133 -8.64 -10.87 -1.58
N ALA A 134 -8.68 -10.76 -0.25
CA ALA A 134 -7.46 -10.91 0.55
C ALA A 134 -6.87 -12.33 0.43
N MET A 135 -5.59 -12.42 0.07
CA MET A 135 -4.90 -13.68 -0.23
C MET A 135 -3.56 -13.86 0.50
N ARG A 136 -3.01 -12.79 1.09
CA ARG A 136 -1.66 -12.78 1.67
C ARG A 136 -1.60 -11.83 2.86
N PHE A 137 -0.85 -12.22 3.88
CA PHE A 137 -0.81 -11.53 5.17
C PHE A 137 0.63 -11.44 5.67
N PRO A 138 1.35 -10.32 5.44
CA PRO A 138 2.71 -10.16 5.91
C PRO A 138 2.75 -10.04 7.43
N LYS A 139 3.69 -10.75 8.08
CA LYS A 139 3.82 -10.78 9.54
C LYS A 139 4.58 -9.57 10.06
N THR A 140 3.93 -8.41 10.06
CA THR A 140 4.50 -7.14 10.53
C THR A 140 3.94 -6.73 11.90
N ASN A 141 4.60 -5.79 12.57
CA ASN A 141 4.12 -5.23 13.84
C ASN A 141 2.73 -4.56 13.72
N ILE A 142 2.43 -4.00 12.56
CA ILE A 142 1.18 -3.29 12.27
C ILE A 142 0.02 -4.29 12.17
N MET A 143 0.28 -5.49 11.64
CA MET A 143 -0.71 -6.55 11.46
C MET A 143 -0.84 -7.50 12.67
N LYS A 144 -0.24 -7.19 13.82
CA LYS A 144 -0.32 -8.03 15.05
C LYS A 144 -1.74 -8.42 15.43
N ARG A 145 -2.69 -7.49 15.32
CA ARG A 145 -4.10 -7.75 15.64
C ARG A 145 -4.70 -8.83 14.74
N LEU A 146 -4.31 -8.89 13.46
CA LEU A 146 -4.77 -9.92 12.54
C LEU A 146 -4.22 -11.29 12.93
N PHE A 147 -2.93 -11.38 13.27
CA PHE A 147 -2.35 -12.66 13.70
C PHE A 147 -2.90 -13.14 15.04
N HIS A 148 -3.22 -12.24 15.98
CA HIS A 148 -3.96 -12.62 17.18
C HIS A 148 -5.36 -13.18 16.87
N LEU A 149 -6.02 -12.66 15.83
CA LEU A 149 -7.29 -13.23 15.35
C LEU A 149 -7.08 -14.61 14.73
N PHE A 150 -6.00 -14.81 13.96
CA PHE A 150 -5.66 -16.13 13.42
C PHE A 150 -5.43 -17.16 14.53
N ASP A 151 -4.66 -16.80 15.56
CA ASP A 151 -4.46 -17.67 16.73
C ASP A 151 -5.78 -17.99 17.44
N HIS A 152 -6.65 -16.98 17.62
CA HIS A 152 -7.97 -17.16 18.24
C HIS A 152 -8.88 -18.11 17.45
N LEU A 153 -8.77 -18.10 16.12
CA LEU A 153 -9.55 -18.95 15.22
C LEU A 153 -8.89 -20.31 14.93
N ASP A 154 -7.77 -20.62 15.59
CA ASP A 154 -6.96 -21.81 15.31
C ASP A 154 -6.62 -21.88 13.81
N LEU A 155 -6.10 -20.77 13.25
CA LEU A 155 -5.49 -20.71 11.93
C LEU A 155 -3.99 -20.71 12.13
N THR A 156 -3.35 -21.89 12.05
CA THR A 156 -1.94 -22.02 12.39
C THR A 156 -1.17 -22.80 11.32
N THR A 157 0.16 -22.76 11.42
CA THR A 157 1.05 -23.55 10.57
C THR A 157 0.98 -25.04 10.90
N GLU A 158 0.75 -25.38 12.18
CA GLU A 158 0.68 -26.77 12.66
C GLU A 158 -0.51 -27.52 12.09
N ASN A 159 -1.68 -26.85 12.02
CA ASN A 159 -2.87 -27.43 11.41
C ASN A 159 -2.98 -27.17 9.89
N LYS A 160 -1.92 -26.62 9.29
CA LYS A 160 -1.77 -26.37 7.85
C LYS A 160 -2.85 -25.45 7.26
N LYS A 161 -3.48 -24.60 8.08
CA LYS A 161 -4.40 -23.55 7.60
C LYS A 161 -3.65 -22.26 7.24
N LEU A 162 -2.46 -22.06 7.79
CA LEU A 162 -1.50 -21.06 7.33
C LEU A 162 -0.32 -21.76 6.66
N ILE A 163 0.08 -21.24 5.50
CA ILE A 163 1.23 -21.70 4.72
C ILE A 163 2.04 -20.49 4.24
N ASP A 164 3.29 -20.73 3.86
CA ASP A 164 4.15 -19.68 3.34
C ASP A 164 3.64 -19.17 1.98
N TYR A 165 3.59 -17.84 1.84
CA TYR A 165 3.34 -17.16 0.58
C TYR A 165 4.66 -16.64 0.01
N TYR A 166 5.08 -17.18 -1.13
CA TYR A 166 6.30 -16.75 -1.81
C TYR A 166 6.04 -15.49 -2.63
N PHE A 167 6.39 -14.32 -2.06
CA PHE A 167 6.17 -13.02 -2.69
C PHE A 167 7.16 -12.71 -3.83
N VAL A 168 8.37 -13.26 -3.75
CA VAL A 168 9.43 -13.08 -4.75
C VAL A 168 9.84 -14.45 -5.30
N CYS A 169 10.03 -14.52 -6.61
CA CYS A 169 10.56 -15.69 -7.29
C CYS A 169 11.63 -15.23 -8.30
N ASP A 170 12.88 -15.59 -8.04
CA ASP A 170 14.05 -15.19 -8.85
C ASP A 170 13.97 -15.65 -10.31
N GLU A 171 13.32 -16.80 -10.55
CA GLU A 171 13.11 -17.38 -11.88
C GLU A 171 11.84 -16.85 -12.57
N ALA A 172 11.07 -15.97 -11.93
CA ALA A 172 9.99 -15.26 -12.60
C ALA A 172 10.56 -14.23 -13.59
N PHE A 173 9.72 -13.76 -14.52
CA PHE A 173 10.10 -12.80 -15.53
C PHE A 173 9.46 -11.43 -15.28
N LYS A 174 10.23 -10.37 -15.57
CA LYS A 174 9.72 -9.02 -15.81
C LYS A 174 9.84 -8.72 -17.30
N MET A 175 8.84 -8.04 -17.86
CA MET A 175 8.85 -7.64 -19.27
C MET A 175 8.36 -6.21 -19.43
N TYR A 176 9.25 -5.33 -19.87
CA TYR A 176 8.98 -3.94 -20.17
C TYR A 176 9.67 -3.58 -21.49
N ASN A 177 9.08 -2.66 -22.26
CA ASN A 177 9.63 -2.22 -23.55
C ASN A 177 9.99 -3.37 -24.52
N GLY A 178 9.20 -4.45 -24.52
CA GLY A 178 9.49 -5.66 -25.32
C GLY A 178 10.68 -6.49 -24.85
N ILE A 179 11.38 -6.08 -23.78
CA ILE A 179 12.56 -6.76 -23.23
C ILE A 179 12.14 -7.60 -22.04
N ARG A 180 12.43 -8.91 -22.10
CA ARG A 180 12.17 -9.86 -21.01
C ARG A 180 13.46 -10.15 -20.23
N LYS A 181 13.40 -10.06 -18.91
CA LYS A 181 14.51 -10.39 -17.99
C LYS A 181 14.01 -11.26 -16.84
N TYR A 182 14.86 -12.13 -16.30
CA TYR A 182 14.56 -12.79 -15.04
C TYR A 182 14.62 -11.79 -13.88
N VAL A 183 13.85 -12.01 -12.82
CA VAL A 183 13.86 -11.15 -11.62
C VAL A 183 15.27 -11.07 -11.02
N LYS A 184 16.00 -12.18 -10.94
CA LYS A 184 17.40 -12.22 -10.45
C LYS A 184 18.39 -11.38 -11.27
N ASP A 185 18.09 -11.12 -12.54
CA ASP A 185 18.96 -10.36 -13.45
C ASP A 185 18.66 -8.86 -13.41
N VAL A 186 17.51 -8.46 -12.85
CA VAL A 186 17.10 -7.06 -12.69
C VAL A 186 17.56 -6.58 -11.32
N LYS A 187 18.70 -5.89 -11.27
CA LYS A 187 19.17 -5.26 -10.04
C LYS A 187 18.55 -3.88 -9.89
N ALA A 188 18.02 -3.59 -8.70
CA ALA A 188 17.56 -2.24 -8.36
C ALA A 188 18.73 -1.25 -8.24
N HIS A 189 19.94 -1.72 -7.90
CA HIS A 189 21.15 -0.92 -7.73
C HIS A 189 22.35 -1.63 -8.36
N SER A 190 23.13 -0.91 -9.16
CA SER A 190 24.36 -1.39 -9.80
C SER A 190 25.20 -0.20 -10.24
N THR A 191 26.53 -0.34 -10.26
CA THR A 191 27.43 0.64 -10.90
C THR A 191 27.61 0.35 -12.40
N ASP A 192 26.94 -0.66 -12.90
CA ASP A 192 26.96 -1.12 -14.29
C ASP A 192 25.68 -0.63 -14.99
N PRO A 193 25.76 0.35 -15.91
CA PRO A 193 24.60 0.97 -16.56
C PRO A 193 23.63 -0.03 -17.20
N ASP A 194 24.15 -1.10 -17.82
CA ASP A 194 23.34 -2.15 -18.47
C ASP A 194 22.49 -2.95 -17.46
N LYS A 195 22.90 -2.94 -16.18
CA LYS A 195 22.16 -3.59 -15.08
C LYS A 195 21.19 -2.64 -14.39
N VAL A 196 21.40 -1.33 -14.49
CA VAL A 196 20.52 -0.32 -13.90
C VAL A 196 19.35 0.01 -14.82
N ASP A 197 19.55 -0.06 -16.14
CA ASP A 197 18.49 0.12 -17.13
C ASP A 197 18.25 -1.15 -17.99
N PRO A 198 17.82 -2.26 -17.37
CA PRO A 198 17.68 -3.53 -18.08
C PRO A 198 16.56 -3.54 -19.13
N PHE A 199 15.79 -2.45 -19.25
CA PHE A 199 14.61 -2.32 -20.13
C PHE A 199 14.66 -1.08 -21.06
N GLY A 200 15.74 -0.30 -21.05
CA GLY A 200 15.93 0.82 -21.98
C GLY A 200 15.01 2.02 -21.75
N PHE A 201 14.86 2.45 -20.49
CA PHE A 201 14.12 3.65 -20.11
C PHE A 201 14.97 4.93 -20.20
N ALA A 202 16.30 4.82 -20.11
CA ALA A 202 17.25 5.93 -20.18
C ALA A 202 17.28 6.57 -21.57
N ILE A 203 17.58 7.86 -21.65
CA ILE A 203 17.74 8.59 -22.92
C ILE A 203 18.85 7.97 -23.77
N ASP A 204 20.00 7.65 -23.15
CA ASP A 204 21.13 7.02 -23.84
C ASP A 204 20.83 5.60 -24.36
N HIS A 205 19.75 4.98 -23.89
CA HIS A 205 19.22 3.69 -24.38
C HIS A 205 17.98 3.84 -25.27
N GLY A 206 17.63 5.06 -25.68
CA GLY A 206 16.50 5.35 -26.57
C GLY A 206 15.15 5.54 -25.88
N GLY A 207 15.13 5.64 -24.55
CA GLY A 207 13.97 6.03 -23.75
C GLY A 207 13.87 7.54 -23.55
N ASP A 208 13.18 7.95 -22.49
CA ASP A 208 12.86 9.35 -22.19
C ASP A 208 13.12 9.76 -20.73
N VAL A 209 13.65 8.85 -19.91
CA VAL A 209 14.03 9.13 -18.53
C VAL A 209 15.44 9.67 -18.49
N ASN A 210 15.65 10.80 -17.81
CA ASN A 210 17.00 11.34 -17.64
C ASN A 210 17.89 10.33 -16.92
N ASP A 211 19.04 10.03 -17.52
CA ASP A 211 20.01 9.05 -17.08
C ASP A 211 20.48 9.26 -15.64
N ASP A 212 20.50 10.52 -15.17
CA ASP A 212 20.82 10.88 -13.78
C ASP A 212 19.84 10.25 -12.77
N PHE A 213 18.57 10.06 -13.15
CA PHE A 213 17.56 9.39 -12.33
C PHE A 213 17.55 7.87 -12.53
N ILE A 214 18.01 7.38 -13.67
CA ILE A 214 18.16 5.95 -13.92
C ILE A 214 19.27 5.38 -13.04
N TYR A 215 20.46 5.99 -13.05
CA TYR A 215 21.65 5.48 -12.36
C TYR A 215 21.47 5.07 -10.87
N PRO A 216 20.79 5.84 -10.00
CA PRO A 216 20.52 5.41 -8.62
C PRO A 216 19.53 4.25 -8.53
N GLY A 217 18.70 4.05 -9.55
CA GLY A 217 17.64 3.05 -9.59
C GLY A 217 16.35 3.52 -8.91
N TYR A 218 15.21 3.08 -9.45
CA TYR A 218 13.88 3.54 -9.01
C TYR A 218 13.63 3.27 -7.51
N SER A 219 14.14 2.16 -6.98
CA SER A 219 13.98 1.77 -5.56
C SER A 219 14.62 2.79 -4.62
N SER A 220 15.79 3.34 -5.00
CA SER A 220 16.49 4.33 -4.17
C SER A 220 15.73 5.66 -4.20
N LEU A 221 15.36 6.14 -5.38
CA LEU A 221 14.56 7.36 -5.51
C LEU A 221 13.20 7.27 -4.78
N TYR A 222 12.57 6.10 -4.85
CA TYR A 222 11.33 5.84 -4.13
C TYR A 222 11.57 5.88 -2.61
N ASN A 223 12.63 5.24 -2.15
CA ASN A 223 13.01 5.24 -0.74
C ASN A 223 13.35 6.64 -0.21
N ASP A 224 14.02 7.49 -0.99
CA ASP A 224 14.29 8.89 -0.65
C ASP A 224 13.01 9.67 -0.34
N ALA A 225 11.95 9.38 -1.11
CA ALA A 225 10.66 10.01 -0.97
C ALA A 225 9.84 9.43 0.20
N ILE A 226 9.81 8.10 0.35
CA ILE A 226 8.85 7.39 1.21
C ILE A 226 9.41 7.02 2.58
N LYS A 227 10.67 6.53 2.66
CA LYS A 227 11.28 6.08 3.93
C LYS A 227 11.27 7.12 5.05
N PRO A 228 11.43 8.44 4.80
CA PRO A 228 11.33 9.43 5.86
C PRO A 228 9.99 9.42 6.60
N PHE A 229 8.91 8.99 5.95
CA PHE A 229 7.58 8.88 6.56
C PHE A 229 7.38 7.53 7.24
N THR A 230 7.70 6.42 6.57
CA THR A 230 7.52 5.07 7.13
C THR A 230 8.40 4.84 8.36
N THR A 231 9.63 5.38 8.35
CA THR A 231 10.51 5.40 9.54
C THR A 231 9.88 6.15 10.70
N ALA A 232 9.28 7.32 10.43
CA ALA A 232 8.65 8.14 11.46
C ALA A 232 7.40 7.46 12.04
N LEU A 233 6.57 6.85 11.20
CA LEU A 233 5.39 6.08 11.63
C LEU A 233 5.78 4.80 12.38
N THR A 234 6.84 4.12 11.95
CA THR A 234 7.37 2.95 12.67
C THR A 234 7.82 3.34 14.07
N ASN A 235 8.45 4.51 14.22
CA ASN A 235 8.81 5.04 15.53
C ASN A 235 7.59 5.34 16.40
N ASP A 236 6.45 5.77 15.83
CA ASP A 236 5.20 5.96 16.59
C ASP A 236 4.63 4.65 17.16
N THR A 237 4.96 3.49 16.57
CA THR A 237 4.52 2.17 17.09
C THR A 237 5.31 1.69 18.31
N LYS A 238 6.43 2.36 18.64
CA LYS A 238 7.28 1.96 19.77
C LYS A 238 6.63 2.36 21.10
N PRO A 239 6.70 1.53 22.16
CA PRO A 239 6.05 1.81 23.45
C PRO A 239 6.40 3.16 24.10
N ASN A 240 7.57 3.70 23.80
CA ASN A 240 8.10 4.94 24.39
C ASN A 240 8.20 6.10 23.37
N ALA A 241 7.46 6.05 22.26
CA ALA A 241 7.48 7.09 21.25
C ALA A 241 7.10 8.46 21.86
N LYS A 242 8.01 9.44 21.77
CA LYS A 242 7.79 10.80 22.26
C LYS A 242 8.21 11.85 21.22
N PRO A 243 7.33 12.83 20.89
CA PRO A 243 5.92 12.88 21.25
C PRO A 243 5.11 11.83 20.48
N ALA A 244 4.08 11.24 21.11
CA ALA A 244 3.21 10.27 20.43
C ALA A 244 2.60 10.86 19.15
N GLY A 245 2.54 10.07 18.08
CA GLY A 245 1.96 10.47 16.79
C GLY A 245 2.80 11.50 16.01
N ALA A 246 4.11 11.58 16.27
CA ALA A 246 5.00 12.50 15.56
C ALA A 246 5.13 12.12 14.08
N GLY A 247 5.24 10.83 13.78
CA GLY A 247 5.22 10.30 12.42
C GLY A 247 3.90 10.57 11.72
N TRP A 248 2.78 10.33 12.40
CA TRP A 248 1.45 10.65 11.86
C TRP A 248 1.31 12.13 11.51
N ARG A 249 1.66 13.03 12.44
CA ARG A 249 1.63 14.47 12.17
C ARG A 249 2.59 14.89 11.06
N LYS A 250 3.75 14.23 10.93
CA LYS A 250 4.69 14.48 9.83
C LYS A 250 4.05 14.12 8.48
N LEU A 251 3.40 12.96 8.38
CA LEU A 251 2.72 12.54 7.14
C LEU A 251 1.56 13.49 6.79
N MET A 252 0.72 13.82 7.78
CA MET A 252 -0.47 14.66 7.56
C MET A 252 -0.15 16.09 7.10
N ARG A 253 1.08 16.59 7.29
CA ARG A 253 1.51 17.88 6.70
C ARG A 253 1.58 17.84 5.17
N PHE A 254 1.66 16.65 4.58
CA PHE A 254 1.78 16.45 3.15
C PHE A 254 0.57 15.69 2.56
N ASP A 255 -0.51 15.48 3.33
CA ASP A 255 -1.68 14.72 2.87
C ASP A 255 -2.44 15.40 1.72
N GLN A 256 -2.26 16.72 1.56
CA GLN A 256 -2.76 17.46 0.40
C GLN A 256 -2.09 17.07 -0.93
N PHE A 257 -0.96 16.36 -0.88
CA PHE A 257 -0.22 15.94 -2.06
C PHE A 257 -0.55 14.50 -2.44
N SER A 258 -0.73 14.25 -3.73
CA SER A 258 -0.49 12.92 -4.29
C SER A 258 1.00 12.57 -4.22
N THR A 259 1.35 11.28 -4.31
CA THR A 259 2.76 10.85 -4.37
C THR A 259 3.53 11.57 -5.49
N ARG A 260 2.91 11.70 -6.68
CA ARG A 260 3.46 12.40 -7.84
C ARG A 260 3.68 13.88 -7.56
N SER A 261 2.70 14.56 -6.97
CA SER A 261 2.80 15.99 -6.66
C SER A 261 3.83 16.25 -5.56
N TYR A 262 3.99 15.34 -4.59
CA TYR A 262 5.04 15.42 -3.58
C TYR A 262 6.43 15.29 -4.21
N MET A 263 6.65 14.26 -5.03
CA MET A 263 7.93 14.04 -5.72
C MET A 263 8.29 15.21 -6.66
N SER A 264 7.34 15.71 -7.45
CA SER A 264 7.59 16.81 -8.40
C SER A 264 7.71 18.18 -7.71
N GLN A 265 6.86 18.51 -6.75
CA GLN A 265 6.82 19.86 -6.16
C GLN A 265 7.75 20.01 -4.97
N CYS A 266 7.85 19.00 -4.10
CA CYS A 266 8.69 19.04 -2.91
C CYS A 266 10.09 18.49 -3.17
N LEU A 267 10.20 17.41 -3.96
CA LEU A 267 11.49 16.78 -4.29
C LEU A 267 11.99 17.13 -5.70
N LYS A 268 11.29 17.95 -6.49
CA LYS A 268 11.77 18.41 -7.81
C LYS A 268 12.24 17.29 -8.76
N TYR A 269 11.73 16.06 -8.59
CA TYR A 269 11.98 14.98 -9.53
C TYR A 269 11.30 15.31 -10.86
N ASP A 270 11.93 14.95 -11.98
CA ASP A 270 11.33 15.16 -13.29
C ASP A 270 10.16 14.20 -13.52
N MET A 271 9.23 14.59 -14.41
CA MET A 271 8.00 13.84 -14.61
C MET A 271 8.22 12.46 -15.25
N ASN A 272 9.24 12.31 -16.10
CA ASN A 272 9.53 11.04 -16.77
C ASN A 272 10.14 10.05 -15.77
N ALA A 273 11.04 10.51 -14.89
CA ALA A 273 11.52 9.71 -13.76
C ALA A 273 10.39 9.29 -12.83
N ILE A 274 9.44 10.18 -12.50
CA ILE A 274 8.31 9.81 -11.65
C ILE A 274 7.41 8.76 -12.33
N ASN A 275 7.15 8.88 -13.64
CA ASN A 275 6.38 7.88 -14.41
C ASN A 275 7.09 6.52 -14.45
N TRP A 276 8.41 6.53 -14.63
CA TRP A 276 9.21 5.32 -14.59
C TRP A 276 9.22 4.68 -13.20
N MET A 277 9.37 5.48 -12.14
CA MET A 277 9.30 5.01 -10.76
C MET A 277 7.95 4.35 -10.46
N GLU A 278 6.83 4.99 -10.84
CA GLU A 278 5.49 4.41 -10.72
C GLU A 278 5.41 3.07 -11.45
N THR A 279 5.82 3.03 -12.73
CA THR A 279 5.80 1.83 -13.57
C THR A 279 6.57 0.66 -12.95
N MET A 280 7.71 0.94 -12.31
CA MET A 280 8.58 -0.09 -11.75
C MET A 280 8.21 -0.54 -10.33
N SER A 281 7.37 0.22 -9.62
CA SER A 281 7.05 -0.02 -8.21
C SER A 281 5.56 -0.32 -7.92
N TYR A 282 4.64 0.29 -8.67
CA TYR A 282 3.20 0.20 -8.43
C TYR A 282 2.40 0.12 -9.74
N SER A 283 1.08 0.09 -9.63
CA SER A 283 0.17 0.12 -10.79
C SER A 283 -0.03 1.55 -11.30
N THR A 284 -0.39 1.67 -12.59
CA THR A 284 -0.70 2.95 -13.22
C THR A 284 -1.75 3.75 -12.44
N GLY A 285 -1.48 5.02 -12.19
CA GLY A 285 -2.37 5.95 -11.48
C GLY A 285 -2.28 5.83 -9.95
N TRP A 286 -1.43 4.96 -9.42
CA TRP A 286 -1.19 4.86 -7.97
C TRP A 286 -0.54 6.14 -7.45
N TYR A 287 0.41 6.71 -8.18
CA TYR A 287 1.10 7.92 -7.73
C TYR A 287 0.24 9.18 -7.79
N ASP A 288 -0.91 9.11 -8.45
CA ASP A 288 -1.91 10.19 -8.49
C ASP A 288 -2.85 10.15 -7.28
N GLN A 289 -2.83 9.08 -6.47
CA GLN A 289 -3.52 8.98 -5.19
C GLN A 289 -2.73 9.67 -4.07
N SER A 290 -3.33 9.76 -2.88
CA SER A 290 -2.72 10.39 -1.70
C SER A 290 -1.34 9.80 -1.38
N LEU A 291 -0.38 10.67 -1.07
CA LEU A 291 0.92 10.29 -0.53
C LEU A 291 0.75 9.41 0.72
N ALA A 292 -0.25 9.69 1.55
CA ALA A 292 -0.51 8.93 2.76
C ALA A 292 -0.85 7.47 2.46
N GLU A 293 -1.59 7.19 1.38
CA GLU A 293 -1.88 5.80 0.99
C GLU A 293 -0.62 5.07 0.54
N THR A 294 0.23 5.71 -0.27
CA THR A 294 1.51 5.09 -0.70
C THR A 294 2.40 4.78 0.50
N VAL A 295 2.50 5.71 1.45
CA VAL A 295 3.30 5.52 2.67
C VAL A 295 2.75 4.38 3.53
N LEU A 296 1.43 4.30 3.71
CA LEU A 296 0.82 3.25 4.55
C LEU A 296 0.89 1.86 3.90
N GLU A 297 0.76 1.79 2.57
CA GLU A 297 0.95 0.56 1.80
C GLU A 297 2.39 0.05 1.94
N ASP A 298 3.38 0.96 1.81
CA ASP A 298 4.80 0.64 1.97
C ASP A 298 5.08 -0.02 3.33
N MET A 299 4.49 0.50 4.42
CA MET A 299 4.67 -0.06 5.77
C MET A 299 4.16 -1.50 5.94
N VAL A 300 3.27 -1.96 5.05
CA VAL A 300 2.72 -3.32 5.07
C VAL A 300 3.56 -4.25 4.18
N LEU A 301 4.17 -3.72 3.11
CA LEU A 301 4.96 -4.47 2.13
C LEU A 301 6.47 -4.53 2.47
N SER A 302 6.96 -3.61 3.31
CA SER A 302 8.37 -3.46 3.72
C SER A 302 8.79 -4.38 4.87
#